data_AF-A0A933LA33-F1
#
_entry.id   AF-A0A933LA33-F1
#
_cell.length_a   1.000
_cell.length_b   1.000
_cell.length_c   1.000
_cell.angle_alpha   90.00
_cell.angle_beta   90.00
_cell.angle_gamma   90.00
#
_symmetry.space_group_name_H-M   'P 1'
#
loop_
_entity.id
_entity.type
_entity.pdbx_description
1 polymer ?
#
loop_
_entity_poly.entity_id
_entity_poly.type
_entity_poly.pdbx_seq_one_letter_code
_entity_poly.pdbx_strand_id
1 'polypeptide(L)'
;MIKYLLFGLVICSLACSTPKSIHLKKLTALYPYGLIGDDYDILNEDDLASNTCAAEEQPFPSEVASYPYWQCFPVKNVDIVCEVTGYDKSQKTKLAILDLEVKGKAKNHHYLSRRAIVLETCNEFQNDLKRLTEKETYVCASGGFGGYDTDDFGKKEANWVFDKFKTKKGCSSYFVGGCDLQYQLKNGCKIPKLSKR
;
A
#
# COMPACT_ATOMS: atom_id res chain seq x y z
N MET A 1 -41.69 -11.78 45.19
CA MET A 1 -42.01 -12.10 43.77
C MET A 1 -41.42 -11.01 42.89
N ILE A 2 -40.21 -11.21 42.35
CA ILE A 2 -39.55 -10.26 41.43
C ILE A 2 -39.56 -10.92 40.05
N LYS A 3 -40.35 -10.34 39.13
CA LYS A 3 -40.47 -10.78 37.74
C LYS A 3 -39.24 -10.30 36.96
N TYR A 4 -38.44 -11.25 36.47
CA TYR A 4 -37.34 -11.00 35.54
C TYR A 4 -37.91 -10.53 34.20
N LEU A 5 -37.61 -9.29 33.81
CA LEU A 5 -37.87 -8.78 32.46
C LEU A 5 -36.66 -9.15 31.59
N LEU A 6 -36.79 -10.23 30.81
CA LEU A 6 -35.86 -10.62 29.76
C LEU A 6 -35.97 -9.62 28.60
N PHE A 7 -35.11 -8.62 28.57
CA PHE A 7 -34.90 -7.79 27.38
C PHE A 7 -34.07 -8.57 26.36
N GLY A 8 -34.75 -9.21 25.41
CA GLY A 8 -34.14 -9.85 24.26
C GLY A 8 -33.55 -8.80 23.31
N LEU A 9 -32.24 -8.57 23.42
CA LEU A 9 -31.48 -7.78 22.46
C LEU A 9 -31.25 -8.63 21.21
N VAL A 10 -32.21 -8.61 20.28
CA VAL A 10 -32.04 -9.11 18.92
C VAL A 10 -31.11 -8.13 18.21
N ILE A 11 -29.81 -8.35 18.34
CA ILE A 11 -28.80 -7.63 17.56
C ILE A 11 -28.95 -8.16 16.13
N CYS A 12 -29.72 -7.43 15.33
CA CYS A 12 -29.88 -7.67 13.92
C CYS A 12 -28.53 -7.45 13.24
N SER A 13 -27.80 -8.55 13.02
CA SER A 13 -26.56 -8.62 12.23
C SER A 13 -26.85 -8.39 10.75
N LEU A 14 -27.50 -7.28 10.41
CA LEU A 14 -27.55 -6.83 9.03
C LEU A 14 -26.13 -6.45 8.67
N ALA A 15 -25.57 -7.20 7.72
CA ALA A 15 -24.34 -6.87 7.04
C ALA A 15 -24.51 -5.46 6.43
N CYS A 16 -24.12 -4.43 7.18
CA CYS A 16 -23.97 -3.09 6.67
C CYS A 16 -22.80 -3.11 5.69
N SER A 17 -23.09 -3.37 4.42
CA SER A 17 -22.22 -2.97 3.32
C SER A 17 -22.16 -1.45 3.37
N THR A 18 -21.14 -0.90 4.03
CA THR A 18 -20.96 0.55 4.10
C THR A 18 -20.94 1.08 2.67
N PRO A 19 -21.84 2.00 2.28
CA PRO A 19 -21.85 2.53 0.93
C PRO A 19 -20.47 3.09 0.59
N LYS A 20 -19.90 2.70 -0.55
CA LYS A 20 -18.66 3.30 -1.04
C LYS A 20 -18.81 4.82 -1.05
N SER A 21 -17.83 5.54 -0.50
CA SER A 21 -17.83 7.00 -0.48
C SER A 21 -17.94 7.56 -1.90
N ILE A 22 -18.52 8.76 -2.05
CA ILE A 22 -18.57 9.46 -3.35
C ILE A 22 -17.15 9.64 -3.90
N HIS A 23 -16.20 9.88 -3.01
CA HIS A 23 -14.79 9.97 -3.31
C HIS A 23 -14.25 8.69 -3.97
N LEU A 24 -14.40 7.54 -3.31
CA LEU A 24 -13.95 6.24 -3.84
C LEU A 24 -14.61 5.90 -5.18
N LYS A 25 -15.91 6.20 -5.34
CA LYS A 25 -16.61 6.02 -6.63
C LYS A 25 -16.00 6.85 -7.74
N LYS A 26 -15.66 8.12 -7.47
CA LYS A 26 -14.99 8.98 -8.45
C LYS A 26 -13.61 8.43 -8.85
N LEU A 27 -12.81 8.02 -7.87
CA LEU A 27 -11.47 7.47 -8.14
C LEU A 27 -11.54 6.20 -8.99
N THR A 28 -12.36 5.23 -8.58
CA THR A 28 -12.52 3.96 -9.30
C THR A 28 -13.18 4.10 -10.67
N ALA A 29 -13.96 5.16 -10.92
CA ALA A 29 -14.46 5.46 -12.27
C ALA A 29 -13.35 5.96 -13.21
N LEU A 30 -12.40 6.74 -12.69
CA LEU A 30 -11.28 7.27 -13.47
C LEU A 30 -10.15 6.25 -13.62
N TYR A 31 -9.90 5.43 -12.60
CA TYR A 31 -8.82 4.42 -12.53
C TYR A 31 -9.39 3.09 -12.03
N PRO A 32 -10.09 2.33 -12.90
CA PRO A 32 -10.84 1.14 -12.51
C PRO A 32 -9.99 0.02 -11.91
N TYR A 33 -8.69 -0.02 -12.18
CA TYR A 33 -7.79 -1.04 -11.69
C TYR A 33 -6.67 -0.50 -10.80
N GLY A 34 -6.53 0.83 -10.65
CA GLY A 34 -5.47 1.45 -9.85
C GLY A 34 -5.55 1.23 -8.33
N LEU A 35 -6.73 0.87 -7.82
CA LEU A 35 -7.02 0.72 -6.38
C LEU A 35 -7.71 -0.60 -6.09
N ILE A 36 -7.14 -1.36 -5.15
CA ILE A 36 -7.72 -2.61 -4.64
C ILE A 36 -8.30 -2.33 -3.26
N GLY A 37 -9.63 -2.33 -3.16
CA GLY A 37 -10.36 -2.14 -1.90
C GLY A 37 -10.85 -0.71 -1.70
N ASP A 38 -10.85 -0.28 -0.43
CA ASP A 38 -11.22 1.07 0.01
C ASP A 38 -9.96 1.92 0.18
N ASP A 39 -10.08 3.24 0.07
CA ASP A 39 -8.99 4.20 0.24
C ASP A 39 -9.08 5.01 1.53
N TYR A 40 -10.23 4.99 2.22
CA TYR A 40 -10.45 5.74 3.48
C TYR A 40 -10.24 7.27 3.34
N ASP A 41 -10.50 7.81 2.14
CA ASP A 41 -10.26 9.20 1.75
C ASP A 41 -8.79 9.63 1.95
N ILE A 42 -7.84 8.72 1.74
CA ILE A 42 -6.39 8.99 1.79
C ILE A 42 -5.85 9.36 0.41
N LEU A 43 -6.39 8.72 -0.63
CA LEU A 43 -5.88 8.84 -1.99
C LEU A 43 -6.59 9.98 -2.73
N ASN A 44 -5.99 10.41 -3.83
CA ASN A 44 -6.59 11.38 -4.74
C ASN A 44 -6.30 11.01 -6.19
N GLU A 45 -6.83 11.80 -7.14
CA GLU A 45 -6.66 11.54 -8.57
C GLU A 45 -5.17 11.45 -8.97
N ASP A 46 -4.32 12.31 -8.42
CA ASP A 46 -2.89 12.37 -8.73
C ASP A 46 -2.14 11.10 -8.28
N ASP A 47 -2.52 10.52 -7.14
CA ASP A 47 -1.91 9.28 -6.64
C ASP A 47 -2.14 8.11 -7.61
N LEU A 48 -3.36 7.96 -8.13
CA LEU A 48 -3.69 6.92 -9.09
C LEU A 48 -3.09 7.23 -10.48
N ALA A 49 -3.10 8.50 -10.86
CA ALA A 49 -2.51 8.97 -12.11
C ALA A 49 -1.01 8.65 -12.17
N SER A 50 -0.29 8.88 -11.07
CA SER A 50 1.15 8.64 -10.96
C SER A 50 1.54 7.16 -11.13
N ASN A 51 0.64 6.21 -10.82
CA ASN A 51 0.91 4.78 -11.07
C ASN A 51 0.93 4.46 -12.57
N THR A 52 0.16 5.20 -13.38
CA THR A 52 0.15 5.03 -14.85
C THR A 52 1.44 5.52 -15.52
N CYS A 53 2.28 6.27 -14.80
CA CYS A 53 3.61 6.65 -15.26
C CYS A 53 4.58 5.47 -15.30
N ALA A 54 4.39 4.47 -14.43
CA ALA A 54 5.30 3.34 -14.31
C ALA A 54 4.98 2.22 -15.31
N ALA A 55 3.69 1.97 -15.55
CA ALA A 55 3.20 0.99 -16.51
C ALA A 55 1.75 1.29 -16.90
N GLU A 56 1.29 0.64 -17.98
CA GLU A 56 -0.12 0.70 -18.38
C GLU A 56 -1.02 0.04 -17.31
N GLU A 57 -2.15 0.68 -17.04
CA GLU A 57 -3.16 0.17 -16.11
C GLU A 57 -3.76 -1.14 -16.64
N GLN A 58 -3.82 -2.15 -15.78
CA GLN A 58 -4.35 -3.47 -16.13
C GLN A 58 -5.15 -4.05 -14.95
N PRO A 59 -6.10 -4.97 -15.20
CA PRO A 59 -6.79 -5.68 -14.14
C PRO A 59 -5.80 -6.40 -13.21
N PHE A 60 -6.17 -6.55 -11.92
CA PHE A 60 -5.33 -7.26 -10.97
C PHE A 60 -5.10 -8.73 -11.41
N PRO A 61 -3.84 -9.18 -11.57
CA PRO A 61 -3.54 -10.48 -12.15
C PRO A 61 -3.63 -11.62 -11.11
N SER A 62 -3.59 -12.86 -11.59
CA SER A 62 -3.41 -14.05 -10.75
C SER A 62 -1.94 -14.33 -10.38
N GLU A 63 -0.99 -13.85 -11.19
CA GLU A 63 0.44 -14.16 -11.07
C GLU A 63 1.29 -12.91 -10.77
N VAL A 64 1.70 -12.14 -11.78
CA VAL A 64 2.59 -10.99 -11.59
C VAL A 64 2.09 -9.79 -12.40
N ALA A 65 2.33 -8.58 -11.91
CA ALA A 65 2.10 -7.36 -12.65
C ALA A 65 3.10 -6.27 -12.29
N SER A 66 3.67 -5.66 -13.33
CA SER A 66 4.54 -4.48 -13.20
C SER A 66 3.77 -3.20 -12.88
N TYR A 67 2.46 -3.16 -13.18
CA TYR A 67 1.61 -2.02 -12.82
C TYR A 67 1.47 -1.94 -11.30
N PRO A 68 1.80 -0.79 -10.67
CA PRO A 68 1.65 -0.64 -9.24
C PRO A 68 0.19 -0.41 -8.87
N TYR A 69 -0.28 -1.13 -7.83
CA TYR A 69 -1.63 -1.02 -7.30
C TYR A 69 -1.61 -0.39 -5.92
N TRP A 70 -2.52 0.55 -5.66
CA TRP A 70 -2.77 1.03 -4.31
C TRP A 70 -3.65 0.07 -3.52
N GLN A 71 -3.29 -0.16 -2.26
CA GLN A 71 -4.08 -0.85 -1.25
C GLN A 71 -3.96 -0.13 0.08
N CYS A 72 -5.04 -0.08 0.85
CA CYS A 72 -5.06 0.60 2.14
C CYS A 72 -5.41 -0.34 3.29
N PHE A 73 -4.72 -0.13 4.42
CA PHE A 73 -4.67 -1.06 5.53
C PHE A 73 -4.80 -0.31 6.87
N PRO A 74 -5.39 -0.93 7.90
CA PRO A 74 -5.32 -0.41 9.26
C PRO A 74 -3.87 -0.35 9.73
N VAL A 75 -3.41 0.78 10.27
CA VAL A 75 -2.03 0.97 10.75
C VAL A 75 -1.63 -0.09 11.78
N LYS A 76 -2.56 -0.53 12.63
CA LYS A 76 -2.32 -1.60 13.63
C LYS A 76 -1.92 -2.96 13.04
N ASN A 77 -2.13 -3.17 11.75
CA ASN A 77 -1.77 -4.40 11.04
C ASN A 77 -0.47 -4.24 10.24
N VAL A 78 0.16 -3.08 10.29
CA VAL A 78 1.31 -2.72 9.47
C VAL A 78 2.55 -2.66 10.34
N ASP A 79 3.55 -3.45 9.97
CA ASP A 79 4.89 -3.41 10.56
C ASP A 79 5.88 -2.98 9.47
N ILE A 80 6.91 -2.21 9.86
CA ILE A 80 7.95 -1.72 8.94
C ILE A 80 9.28 -2.20 9.49
N VAL A 81 9.98 -3.03 8.72
CA VAL A 81 11.19 -3.74 9.15
C VAL A 81 12.32 -3.50 8.15
N CYS A 82 13.55 -3.46 8.66
CA CYS A 82 14.77 -3.48 7.87
C CYS A 82 15.48 -4.80 8.09
N GLU A 83 15.24 -5.77 7.21
CA GLU A 83 15.83 -7.09 7.31
C GLU A 83 17.27 -7.07 6.79
N VAL A 84 18.25 -7.34 7.66
CA VAL A 84 19.66 -7.35 7.27
C VAL A 84 19.95 -8.59 6.43
N THR A 85 20.30 -8.38 5.16
CA THR A 85 20.56 -9.48 4.20
C THR A 85 22.04 -9.79 4.01
N GLY A 86 22.93 -8.94 4.53
CA GLY A 86 24.37 -9.21 4.47
C GLY A 86 25.24 -7.98 4.68
N TYR A 87 26.51 -8.11 4.28
CA TYR A 87 27.51 -7.04 4.38
C TYR A 87 28.15 -6.80 3.02
N ASP A 88 28.12 -5.55 2.57
CA ASP A 88 28.82 -5.10 1.37
C ASP A 88 30.27 -4.77 1.73
N LYS A 89 31.21 -5.57 1.24
CA LYS A 89 32.65 -5.37 1.48
C LYS A 89 33.19 -4.09 0.83
N SER A 90 32.62 -3.67 -0.30
CA SER A 90 33.08 -2.49 -1.05
C SER A 90 32.69 -1.20 -0.33
N GLN A 91 31.45 -1.14 0.16
CA GLN A 91 30.91 0.00 0.89
C GLN A 91 31.18 -0.07 2.41
N LYS A 92 31.71 -1.20 2.89
CA LYS A 92 31.99 -1.49 4.30
C LYS A 92 30.77 -1.25 5.21
N THR A 93 29.60 -1.70 4.75
CA THR A 93 28.33 -1.46 5.45
C THR A 93 27.39 -2.66 5.34
N LYS A 94 26.43 -2.74 6.24
CA LYS A 94 25.36 -3.75 6.17
C LYS A 94 24.32 -3.34 5.13
N LEU A 95 23.85 -4.33 4.37
CA LEU A 95 22.71 -4.16 3.49
C LEU A 95 21.45 -4.70 4.15
N ALA A 96 20.33 -4.09 3.83
CA ALA A 96 19.02 -4.49 4.31
C ALA A 96 17.96 -4.37 3.22
N ILE A 97 16.92 -5.19 3.33
CA ILE A 97 15.67 -5.04 2.57
C ILE A 97 14.68 -4.29 3.46
N LEU A 98 14.09 -3.22 2.91
CA LEU A 98 12.93 -2.59 3.53
C LEU A 98 11.73 -3.49 3.26
N ASP A 99 11.10 -3.98 4.32
CA ASP A 99 9.84 -4.72 4.26
C ASP A 99 8.75 -3.97 5.00
N LEU A 100 7.67 -3.65 4.28
CA LEU A 100 6.41 -3.24 4.87
C LEU A 100 5.50 -4.47 4.91
N GLU A 101 5.43 -5.07 6.09
CA GLU A 101 4.61 -6.23 6.37
C GLU A 101 3.18 -5.80 6.73
N VAL A 102 2.20 -6.42 6.10
CA VAL A 102 0.78 -6.20 6.42
C VAL A 102 0.13 -7.52 6.80
N LYS A 103 -0.25 -7.61 8.07
CA LYS A 103 -0.96 -8.77 8.63
C LYS A 103 -2.41 -8.77 8.17
N GLY A 104 -2.73 -9.67 7.25
CA GLY A 104 -4.09 -9.92 6.78
C GLY A 104 -4.71 -11.18 7.40
N LYS A 105 -6.05 -11.23 7.41
CA LYS A 105 -6.80 -12.41 7.88
C LYS A 105 -6.57 -13.64 7.01
N ALA A 106 -6.51 -13.46 5.69
CA ALA A 106 -6.37 -14.56 4.73
C ALA A 106 -4.91 -14.79 4.31
N LYS A 107 -4.13 -13.72 4.17
CA LYS A 107 -2.74 -13.74 3.72
C LYS A 107 -1.99 -12.55 4.30
N ASN A 108 -0.69 -12.70 4.49
CA ASN A 108 0.19 -11.56 4.76
C ASN A 108 0.54 -10.87 3.42
N HIS A 109 0.87 -9.59 3.47
CA HIS A 109 1.42 -8.87 2.32
C HIS A 109 2.79 -8.32 2.69
N HIS A 110 3.77 -8.48 1.82
CA HIS A 110 5.12 -7.97 1.98
C HIS A 110 5.42 -6.99 0.85
N TYR A 111 5.61 -5.72 1.17
CA TYR A 111 6.06 -4.73 0.18
C TYR A 111 7.55 -4.50 0.36
N LEU A 112 8.32 -5.15 -0.50
CA LEU A 112 9.76 -5.22 -0.42
C LEU A 112 10.41 -4.14 -1.29
N SER A 113 11.46 -3.48 -0.78
CA SER A 113 12.33 -2.67 -1.64
C SER A 113 12.89 -3.51 -2.79
N ARG A 114 13.02 -2.91 -3.98
CA ARG A 114 13.49 -3.60 -5.20
C ARG A 114 14.84 -4.31 -5.07
N ARG A 115 15.70 -3.82 -4.18
CA ARG A 115 17.03 -4.35 -3.92
C ARG A 115 17.40 -4.06 -2.49
N ALA A 116 18.39 -4.78 -1.98
CA ALA A 116 19.00 -4.43 -0.71
C ALA A 116 19.65 -3.05 -0.81
N ILE A 117 19.41 -2.21 0.19
CA ILE A 117 19.95 -0.86 0.34
C ILE A 117 20.84 -0.81 1.58
N VAL A 118 21.63 0.26 1.73
CA VAL A 118 22.42 0.46 2.94
C VAL A 118 21.48 0.52 4.15
N LEU A 119 21.83 -0.19 5.23
CA LEU A 119 21.00 -0.30 6.44
C LEU A 119 20.61 1.06 7.01
N GLU A 120 21.52 2.04 6.97
CA GLU A 120 21.24 3.42 7.38
C GLU A 120 20.09 4.03 6.57
N THR A 121 20.15 3.98 5.25
CA THR A 121 19.05 4.44 4.37
C THR A 121 17.76 3.67 4.62
N CYS A 122 17.83 2.37 4.90
CA CYS A 122 16.64 1.61 5.28
C CYS A 122 16.01 2.15 6.57
N ASN A 123 16.83 2.42 7.59
CA ASN A 123 16.37 2.97 8.86
C ASN A 123 15.76 4.37 8.69
N GLU A 124 16.32 5.20 7.80
CA GLU A 124 15.73 6.50 7.43
C GLU A 124 14.32 6.33 6.85
N PHE A 125 14.14 5.43 5.89
CA PHE A 125 12.81 5.09 5.37
C PHE A 125 11.90 4.58 6.48
N GLN A 126 12.35 3.63 7.30
CA GLN A 126 11.57 3.08 8.40
C GLN A 126 11.09 4.18 9.36
N ASN A 127 11.95 5.13 9.71
CA ASN A 127 11.61 6.24 10.59
C ASN A 127 10.61 7.21 9.95
N ASP A 128 10.78 7.51 8.66
CA ASP A 128 9.84 8.36 7.92
C ASP A 128 8.45 7.72 7.83
N LEU A 129 8.38 6.44 7.50
CA LEU A 129 7.11 5.70 7.43
C LEU A 129 6.44 5.62 8.81
N LYS A 130 7.19 5.38 9.90
CA LYS A 130 6.67 5.43 11.28
C LYS A 130 6.13 6.81 11.65
N ARG A 131 6.84 7.88 11.27
CA ARG A 131 6.39 9.27 11.47
C ARG A 131 5.08 9.55 10.73
N LEU A 132 4.93 9.04 9.51
CA LEU A 132 3.72 9.19 8.71
C LEU A 132 2.52 8.42 9.29
N THR A 133 2.72 7.30 9.99
CA THR A 133 1.65 6.49 10.59
C THR A 133 1.29 6.85 12.02
N GLU A 134 2.12 7.65 12.71
CA GLU A 134 1.84 8.05 14.09
C GLU A 134 0.44 8.66 14.18
N LYS A 135 -0.44 8.18 15.08
CA LYS A 135 -1.84 8.68 15.24
C LYS A 135 -2.76 8.52 14.02
N GLU A 136 -2.31 7.89 12.93
CA GLU A 136 -3.18 7.55 11.81
C GLU A 136 -3.89 6.22 12.08
N THR A 137 -5.11 6.08 11.54
CA THR A 137 -5.87 4.81 11.65
C THR A 137 -5.60 3.90 10.45
N TYR A 138 -5.38 4.50 9.28
CA TYR A 138 -5.20 3.82 8.01
C TYR A 138 -4.01 4.38 7.25
N VAL A 139 -3.43 3.55 6.40
CA VAL A 139 -2.34 3.90 5.50
C VAL A 139 -2.51 3.18 4.18
N CYS A 140 -2.01 3.77 3.09
CA CYS A 140 -2.02 3.16 1.78
C CYS A 140 -0.59 2.86 1.31
N ALA A 141 -0.41 1.72 0.67
CA ALA A 141 0.83 1.33 0.02
C ALA A 141 0.58 1.04 -1.46
N SER A 142 1.52 1.45 -2.30
CA SER A 142 1.55 1.18 -3.73
C SER A 142 2.72 0.25 -4.03
N GLY A 143 2.50 -0.75 -4.86
CA GLY A 143 3.55 -1.63 -5.33
C GLY A 143 3.12 -2.52 -6.49
N GLY A 144 4.11 -2.98 -7.26
CA GLY A 144 3.91 -3.98 -8.31
C GLY A 144 3.72 -5.36 -7.70
N PHE A 145 2.75 -6.14 -8.19
CA PHE A 145 2.48 -7.46 -7.62
C PHE A 145 3.51 -8.48 -8.11
N GLY A 146 4.27 -9.06 -7.17
CA GLY A 146 5.32 -10.05 -7.40
C GLY A 146 4.85 -11.49 -7.28
N GLY A 147 3.56 -11.72 -7.06
CA GLY A 147 2.98 -13.05 -6.95
C GLY A 147 2.77 -13.51 -5.52
N TYR A 148 2.47 -14.80 -5.41
CA TYR A 148 2.22 -15.44 -4.14
C TYR A 148 3.35 -16.38 -3.79
N ASP A 149 3.69 -16.43 -2.52
CA ASP A 149 4.58 -17.44 -1.94
C ASP A 149 3.88 -18.12 -0.76
N THR A 150 4.58 -19.07 -0.16
CA THR A 150 4.13 -19.78 1.04
C THR A 150 5.20 -19.60 2.13
N ASP A 151 4.78 -19.13 3.31
CA ASP A 151 5.67 -19.03 4.46
C ASP A 151 6.12 -20.40 4.98
N ASP A 152 7.05 -20.41 5.93
CA ASP A 152 7.57 -21.62 6.57
C ASP A 152 6.48 -22.48 7.25
N PHE A 153 5.30 -21.91 7.50
CA PHE A 153 4.16 -22.57 8.13
C PHE A 153 3.07 -23.00 7.13
N GLY A 154 3.30 -22.87 5.83
CA GLY A 154 2.33 -23.25 4.81
C GLY A 154 1.25 -22.19 4.52
N LYS A 155 1.36 -20.98 5.08
CA LYS A 155 0.42 -19.89 4.88
C LYS A 155 0.80 -19.09 3.64
N LYS A 156 -0.21 -18.72 2.84
CA LYS A 156 -0.02 -17.92 1.63
C LYS A 156 0.37 -16.48 1.95
N GLU A 157 1.36 -15.97 1.24
CA GLU A 157 1.84 -14.59 1.33
C GLU A 157 1.79 -13.91 -0.03
N ALA A 158 1.47 -12.62 -0.05
CA ALA A 158 1.45 -11.81 -1.25
C ALA A 158 2.71 -10.93 -1.29
N ASN A 159 3.56 -11.13 -2.27
CA ASN A 159 4.78 -10.35 -2.45
C ASN A 159 4.53 -9.17 -3.37
N TRP A 160 5.05 -8.01 -2.99
CA TRP A 160 4.92 -6.76 -3.71
C TRP A 160 6.28 -6.09 -3.80
N VAL A 161 6.53 -5.45 -4.93
CA VAL A 161 7.65 -4.52 -5.08
C VAL A 161 7.18 -3.16 -4.61
N PHE A 162 7.69 -2.70 -3.47
CA PHE A 162 7.36 -1.41 -2.87
C PHE A 162 7.67 -0.24 -3.81
N ASP A 163 6.74 0.71 -3.88
CA ASP A 163 6.88 1.95 -4.64
C ASP A 163 6.60 3.16 -3.74
N LYS A 164 5.37 3.27 -3.22
CA LYS A 164 4.89 4.46 -2.49
C LYS A 164 4.13 4.08 -1.23
N PHE A 165 4.10 5.02 -0.29
CA PHE A 165 3.41 4.93 0.99
C PHE A 165 2.72 6.26 1.28
N LYS A 166 1.46 6.24 1.69
CA LYS A 166 0.69 7.47 1.89
C LYS A 166 -0.27 7.39 3.06
N THR A 167 -0.28 8.44 3.87
CA THR A 167 -1.31 8.72 4.88
C THR A 167 -1.92 10.10 4.63
N LYS A 168 -2.88 10.52 5.47
CA LYS A 168 -3.42 11.89 5.41
C LYS A 168 -2.38 12.96 5.73
N LYS A 169 -1.27 12.58 6.37
CA LYS A 169 -0.16 13.49 6.72
C LYS A 169 0.83 13.73 5.59
N GLY A 170 0.91 12.83 4.61
CA GLY A 170 1.88 12.94 3.54
C GLY A 170 2.17 11.62 2.83
N CYS A 171 3.13 11.67 1.93
CA CYS A 171 3.53 10.56 1.08
C CYS A 171 5.05 10.40 1.11
N SER A 172 5.51 9.15 1.10
CA SER A 172 6.90 8.76 0.96
C SER A 172 7.02 7.76 -0.18
N SER A 173 8.13 7.82 -0.92
CA SER A 173 8.33 7.02 -2.13
C SER A 173 9.75 6.50 -2.19
N TYR A 174 9.90 5.26 -2.63
CA TYR A 174 11.19 4.65 -2.92
C TYR A 174 11.91 5.35 -4.09
N PHE A 175 11.16 5.87 -5.06
CA PHE A 175 11.70 6.64 -6.18
C PHE A 175 11.57 8.14 -5.95
N VAL A 176 12.60 8.89 -6.30
CA VAL A 176 12.62 10.36 -6.24
C VAL A 176 11.44 10.92 -7.04
N GLY A 177 10.64 11.76 -6.37
CA GLY A 177 9.44 12.37 -6.97
C GLY A 177 8.27 11.40 -7.22
N GLY A 178 8.31 10.18 -6.69
CA GLY A 178 7.21 9.21 -6.84
C GLY A 178 5.88 9.68 -6.23
N CYS A 179 5.93 10.59 -5.26
CA CYS A 179 4.75 11.22 -4.66
C CYS A 179 4.34 12.56 -5.30
N ASP A 180 5.03 13.02 -6.34
CA ASP A 180 4.77 14.30 -7.02
C ASP A 180 4.49 14.05 -8.51
N LEU A 181 3.21 14.20 -8.87
CA LEU A 181 2.79 13.99 -10.26
C LEU A 181 3.41 15.01 -11.22
N GLN A 182 3.56 16.27 -10.79
CA GLN A 182 4.14 17.32 -11.64
C GLN A 182 5.61 17.05 -11.91
N TYR A 183 6.33 16.57 -10.90
CA TYR A 183 7.69 16.09 -11.08
C TYR A 183 7.75 14.97 -12.12
N GLN A 184 6.86 13.97 -12.05
CA GLN A 184 6.85 12.86 -13.01
C GLN A 184 6.54 13.30 -14.44
N LEU A 185 5.55 14.17 -14.61
CA LEU A 185 5.18 14.73 -15.93
C LEU A 185 6.35 15.52 -16.53
N LYS A 186 7.01 16.36 -15.73
CA LYS A 186 8.20 17.12 -16.17
C LYS A 186 9.36 16.19 -16.57
N ASN A 187 9.46 15.02 -15.95
CA ASN A 187 10.50 14.03 -16.22
C ASN A 187 10.05 12.93 -17.19
N GLY A 188 9.07 13.21 -18.05
CA GLY A 188 8.75 12.39 -19.21
C GLY A 188 7.63 11.37 -19.01
N CYS A 189 6.96 11.34 -17.85
CA CYS A 189 5.73 10.58 -17.72
C CYS A 189 4.67 11.10 -18.70
N LYS A 190 3.98 10.16 -19.36
CA LYS A 190 2.83 10.44 -20.21
C LYS A 190 1.63 9.71 -19.65
N ILE A 191 0.62 10.46 -19.19
CA ILE A 191 -0.62 9.87 -18.67
C ILE A 191 -1.65 9.84 -19.80
N PRO A 192 -2.05 8.65 -20.30
CA PRO A 192 -2.97 8.53 -21.44
C PRO A 192 -4.33 9.21 -21.23
N LYS A 193 -4.75 9.37 -19.95
CA LYS A 193 -6.04 9.96 -19.57
C LYS A 193 -6.02 11.49 -19.45
N LEU A 194 -4.84 12.10 -19.24
CA LEU A 194 -4.70 13.56 -19.16
C LEU A 194 -4.43 14.19 -20.53
N SER A 195 -3.93 13.43 -21.51
CA SER A 195 -3.67 13.92 -22.87
C SER A 195 -4.93 14.11 -23.73
N LYS A 196 -6.12 13.84 -23.20
CA LYS A 196 -7.42 13.98 -23.87
C LYS A 196 -8.32 15.10 -23.31
N ARG A 197 -7.81 15.92 -22.38
CA ARG A 197 -8.46 17.15 -21.93
C ARG A 197 -7.82 18.34 -22.62
#